data_AF-A0A059WV29-F1
#
_entry.id   AF-A0A059WV29-F1
#
_cell.length_a   1.000
_cell.length_b   1.000
_cell.length_c   1.000
_cell.angle_alpha   90.00
_cell.angle_beta   90.00
_cell.angle_gamma   90.00
#
_symmetry.space_group_name_H-M   'P 1'
#
loop_
_entity.id
_entity.type
_entity.pdbx_description
1 polymer ?
#
loop_
_entity_poly.entity_id
_entity_poly.type
_entity_poly.pdbx_seq_one_letter_code
_entity_poly.pdbx_strand_id
1 'polypeptide(L)'
;MGSAGTGRSAVIVTRTGWNVWIFGVRLEQFVWGVLGASAALLFAIWMLFFPGQVPGLFAWDVHPRLAMAFIGAGYIFRTAFFLSVAFQPNWLRLRWLFWGNLAFTGTLLLATYWHAEEFHWDPSKTIWAHVWLILYVYEPVTMLYMIPRGVRSIPAPTTGGPILGLFRVFLIALTGLLLTNGLTLIINPAFANTRWPWELNPLDARIIAAWFMGWAVWVGTMAFADDWDE
;
A
#
# COMPACT_ATOMS: atom_id res chain seq x y z
N MET A 1 -51.39 -16.44 11.18
CA MET A 1 -51.28 -14.96 11.17
C MET A 1 -50.36 -14.55 12.32
N GLY A 2 -49.28 -13.84 12.01
CA GLY A 2 -48.24 -13.43 12.96
C GLY A 2 -46.99 -13.04 12.18
N SER A 3 -46.92 -11.77 11.83
CA SER A 3 -46.04 -11.15 10.84
C SER A 3 -44.58 -10.97 11.28
N ALA A 4 -43.68 -11.19 10.32
CA ALA A 4 -42.47 -10.43 10.01
C ALA A 4 -41.77 -9.65 11.15
N GLY A 5 -40.61 -10.17 11.58
CA GLY A 5 -39.49 -9.37 12.04
C GLY A 5 -38.40 -9.43 10.97
N THR A 6 -38.38 -8.46 10.05
CA THR A 6 -37.28 -8.27 9.11
C THR A 6 -35.99 -8.05 9.90
N GLY A 7 -35.11 -9.05 9.89
CA GLY A 7 -33.75 -8.93 10.39
C GLY A 7 -32.99 -7.90 9.56
N ARG A 8 -33.15 -6.62 9.89
CA ARG A 8 -32.21 -5.58 9.48
C ARG A 8 -30.86 -6.01 10.04
N SER A 9 -29.91 -6.31 9.15
CA SER A 9 -28.50 -6.47 9.48
C SER A 9 -28.07 -5.27 10.31
N ALA A 10 -28.10 -5.40 11.64
CA ALA A 10 -27.76 -4.32 12.53
C ALA A 10 -26.27 -4.07 12.32
N VAL A 11 -25.93 -2.89 11.80
CA VAL A 11 -24.56 -2.39 11.84
C VAL A 11 -24.18 -2.36 13.32
N ILE A 12 -23.33 -3.31 13.75
CA ILE A 12 -22.92 -3.42 15.15
C ILE A 12 -21.93 -2.27 15.39
N VAL A 13 -22.47 -1.11 15.74
CA VAL A 13 -21.70 0.02 16.26
C VAL A 13 -21.59 -0.18 17.76
N THR A 14 -20.39 -0.43 18.26
CA THR A 14 -20.14 -0.56 19.71
C THR A 14 -19.21 0.57 20.18
N ARG A 15 -19.46 1.08 21.38
CA ARG A 15 -18.64 2.13 22.00
C ARG A 15 -17.96 1.56 23.25
N THR A 16 -16.64 1.64 23.30
CA THR A 16 -15.84 1.20 24.45
C THR A 16 -14.94 2.35 24.89
N GLY A 17 -15.36 3.07 25.94
CA GLY A 17 -14.71 4.32 26.35
C GLY A 17 -14.86 5.43 25.30
N TRP A 18 -13.72 5.95 24.81
CA TRP A 18 -13.67 6.95 23.75
C TRP A 18 -13.66 6.37 22.33
N ASN A 19 -13.53 5.05 22.19
CA ASN A 19 -13.42 4.39 20.89
C ASN A 19 -14.79 3.95 20.37
N VAL A 20 -15.04 4.22 19.08
CA VAL A 20 -16.20 3.72 18.34
C VAL A 20 -15.73 2.60 17.42
N TRP A 21 -16.49 1.51 17.35
CA TRP A 21 -16.19 0.35 16.53
C TRP A 21 -17.29 0.12 15.51
N ILE A 22 -16.90 -0.28 14.29
CA ILE A 22 -17.81 -0.64 13.19
C ILE A 22 -17.25 -1.92 12.57
N PHE A 23 -18.09 -2.95 12.36
CA PHE A 23 -17.65 -4.26 11.84
C PHE A 23 -16.47 -4.90 12.60
N GLY A 24 -16.32 -4.59 13.89
CA GLY A 24 -15.21 -5.09 14.71
C GLY A 24 -13.87 -4.38 14.51
N VAL A 25 -13.79 -3.37 13.64
CA VAL A 25 -12.63 -2.46 13.52
C VAL A 25 -12.92 -1.13 14.20
N ARG A 26 -11.86 -0.41 14.59
CA ARG A 26 -12.01 0.97 15.11
C ARG A 26 -12.50 1.91 14.01
N LEU A 27 -13.34 2.88 14.37
CA LEU A 27 -13.91 3.83 13.42
C LEU A 27 -12.83 4.54 12.61
N GLU A 28 -11.74 4.97 13.24
CA GLU A 28 -10.61 5.62 12.56
C GLU A 28 -9.94 4.70 11.53
N GLN A 29 -9.85 3.39 11.81
CA GLN A 29 -9.32 2.40 10.88
C GLN A 29 -10.25 2.19 9.70
N PHE A 30 -11.55 2.05 9.96
CA PHE A 30 -12.56 1.92 8.93
C PHE A 30 -12.56 3.13 7.99
N VAL A 31 -12.63 4.34 8.56
CA VAL A 31 -12.66 5.59 7.79
C VAL A 31 -11.39 5.76 6.98
N TRP A 32 -10.21 5.54 7.57
CA TRP A 32 -8.94 5.62 6.86
C TRP A 32 -8.86 4.62 5.70
N GLY A 33 -9.26 3.36 5.93
CA GLY A 33 -9.29 2.33 4.90
C GLY A 33 -10.26 2.66 3.77
N VAL A 34 -11.47 3.14 4.06
CA VAL A 34 -12.45 3.51 3.01
C VAL A 34 -11.97 4.73 2.22
N LEU A 35 -11.44 5.76 2.87
CA LEU A 35 -10.92 6.95 2.21
C LEU A 35 -9.70 6.62 1.34
N GLY A 36 -8.76 5.84 1.86
CA GLY A 36 -7.59 5.37 1.11
C GLY A 36 -7.98 4.52 -0.10
N ALA A 37 -8.93 3.59 0.06
CA ALA A 37 -9.44 2.78 -1.04
C ALA A 37 -10.10 3.62 -2.12
N SER A 38 -10.88 4.63 -1.72
CA SER A 38 -11.56 5.56 -2.64
C SER A 38 -10.57 6.43 -3.41
N ALA A 39 -9.55 6.97 -2.74
CA ALA A 39 -8.49 7.75 -3.38
C ALA A 39 -7.66 6.89 -4.35
N ALA A 40 -7.26 5.68 -3.93
CA ALA A 40 -6.56 4.76 -4.80
C ALA A 40 -7.41 4.38 -6.03
N LEU A 41 -8.71 4.11 -5.85
CA LEU A 41 -9.61 3.79 -6.95
C LEU A 41 -9.75 4.96 -7.92
N LEU A 42 -9.83 6.20 -7.41
CA LEU A 42 -9.85 7.41 -8.23
C LEU A 42 -8.59 7.49 -9.10
N PHE A 43 -7.39 7.31 -8.52
CA PHE A 43 -6.14 7.35 -9.29
C PHE A 43 -6.01 6.18 -10.27
N ALA A 44 -6.48 4.98 -9.91
CA ALA A 44 -6.55 3.84 -10.83
C ALA A 44 -7.42 4.18 -12.04
N ILE A 45 -8.63 4.70 -11.81
CA ILE A 45 -9.55 5.08 -12.89
C ILE A 45 -8.93 6.16 -13.77
N TRP A 46 -8.35 7.20 -13.15
CA TRP A 46 -7.73 8.30 -13.86
C TRP A 46 -6.59 7.82 -14.76
N MET A 47 -5.64 7.04 -14.22
CA MET A 47 -4.48 6.58 -14.98
C MET A 47 -4.83 5.52 -16.04
N LEU A 48 -5.80 4.65 -15.79
CA LEU A 48 -6.15 3.58 -16.74
C LEU A 48 -7.09 4.05 -17.84
N PHE A 49 -8.10 4.86 -17.52
CA PHE A 49 -9.15 5.23 -18.48
C PHE A 49 -9.01 6.64 -19.05
N PHE A 50 -8.27 7.54 -18.39
CA PHE A 50 -8.10 8.94 -18.80
C PHE A 50 -6.62 9.37 -18.90
N PRO A 51 -5.76 8.65 -19.64
CA PRO A 51 -4.33 8.97 -19.76
C PRO A 51 -4.02 10.38 -20.23
N GLY A 52 -4.84 10.91 -21.15
CA GLY A 52 -4.58 12.22 -21.76
C GLY A 52 -4.69 13.37 -20.77
N GLN A 53 -5.28 13.13 -19.59
CA GLN A 53 -5.39 14.10 -18.51
C GLN A 53 -4.27 13.96 -17.47
N VAL A 54 -3.45 12.92 -17.52
CA VAL A 54 -2.40 12.71 -16.50
C VAL A 54 -1.26 13.72 -16.68
N PRO A 55 -0.66 13.88 -17.87
CA PRO A 55 0.38 14.89 -18.08
C PRO A 55 -0.13 16.30 -17.79
N GLY A 56 0.67 17.10 -17.10
CA GLY A 56 0.38 18.48 -16.70
C GLY A 56 -0.60 18.66 -15.53
N LEU A 57 -1.41 17.65 -15.19
CA LEU A 57 -2.34 17.72 -14.05
C LEU A 57 -1.90 16.85 -12.87
N PHE A 58 -1.33 15.67 -13.11
CA PHE A 58 -0.88 14.82 -12.02
C PHE A 58 0.31 15.42 -11.26
N ALA A 59 0.73 14.77 -10.17
CA ALA A 59 1.80 15.24 -9.31
C ALA A 59 3.13 15.50 -10.05
N TRP A 60 3.40 14.72 -11.09
CA TRP A 60 4.45 14.92 -12.09
C TRP A 60 3.97 14.35 -13.43
N ASP A 61 4.77 14.55 -14.47
CA ASP A 61 4.50 13.98 -15.80
C ASP A 61 4.90 12.50 -15.89
N VAL A 62 3.91 11.62 -15.88
CA VAL A 62 4.12 10.16 -16.00
C VAL A 62 4.17 9.77 -17.48
N HIS A 63 5.35 9.41 -17.98
CA HIS A 63 5.51 8.94 -19.36
C HIS A 63 6.49 7.77 -19.43
N PRO A 64 6.27 6.79 -20.33
CA PRO A 64 5.21 6.69 -21.35
C PRO A 64 3.88 6.14 -20.79
N ARG A 65 2.86 5.96 -21.65
CA ARG A 65 1.54 5.38 -21.28
C ARG A 65 1.64 4.05 -20.53
N LEU A 66 2.66 3.23 -20.82
CA LEU A 66 2.90 1.98 -20.09
C LEU A 66 3.26 2.22 -18.62
N ALA A 67 3.99 3.28 -18.29
CA ALA A 67 4.25 3.68 -16.91
C ALA A 67 2.94 4.09 -16.20
N MET A 68 2.08 4.88 -16.86
CA MET A 68 0.76 5.23 -16.32
C MET A 68 -0.08 3.98 -16.06
N ALA A 69 -0.08 3.02 -16.98
CA ALA A 69 -0.83 1.77 -16.83
C ALA A 69 -0.29 0.93 -15.66
N PHE A 70 1.04 0.87 -15.49
CA PHE A 70 1.67 0.20 -14.37
C PHE A 70 1.27 0.84 -13.02
N ILE A 71 1.41 2.16 -12.90
CA ILE A 71 1.05 2.89 -11.67
C ILE A 71 -0.46 2.77 -11.41
N GLY A 72 -1.29 2.87 -12.44
CA GLY A 72 -2.74 2.66 -12.36
C GLY A 72 -3.13 1.25 -11.88
N ALA A 73 -2.46 0.20 -12.37
CA ALA A 73 -2.63 -1.16 -11.85
C ALA A 73 -2.14 -1.28 -10.40
N GLY A 74 -1.04 -0.60 -10.06
CA GLY A 74 -0.57 -0.43 -8.70
C GLY A 74 -1.64 0.20 -7.80
N TYR A 75 -2.41 1.16 -8.30
CA TYR A 75 -3.53 1.74 -7.56
C TYR A 75 -4.73 0.79 -7.38
N ILE A 76 -5.02 -0.09 -8.34
CA ILE A 76 -6.01 -1.18 -8.12
C ILE A 76 -5.57 -2.06 -6.95
N PHE A 77 -4.30 -2.47 -6.95
CA PHE A 77 -3.72 -3.23 -5.85
C PHE A 77 -3.87 -2.46 -4.51
N ARG A 78 -3.61 -1.15 -4.52
CA ARG A 78 -3.75 -0.29 -3.34
C ARG A 78 -5.19 -0.17 -2.86
N THR A 79 -6.17 -0.15 -3.75
CA THR A 79 -7.59 -0.21 -3.37
C THR A 79 -7.88 -1.48 -2.55
N ALA A 80 -7.40 -2.64 -3.02
CA ALA A 80 -7.57 -3.91 -2.29
C ALA A 80 -6.84 -3.91 -0.94
N PHE A 81 -5.63 -3.33 -0.86
CA PHE A 81 -4.90 -3.14 0.39
C PHE A 81 -5.71 -2.34 1.41
N PHE A 82 -6.24 -1.18 1.01
CA PHE A 82 -6.99 -0.31 1.92
C PHE A 82 -8.32 -0.91 2.36
N LEU A 83 -9.02 -1.62 1.46
CA LEU A 83 -10.22 -2.39 1.84
C LEU A 83 -9.86 -3.49 2.84
N SER A 84 -8.72 -4.16 2.68
CA SER A 84 -8.25 -5.15 3.67
C SER A 84 -8.04 -4.52 5.04
N VAL A 85 -7.49 -3.30 5.11
CA VAL A 85 -7.36 -2.56 6.37
C VAL A 85 -8.73 -2.14 6.92
N ALA A 86 -9.63 -1.66 6.07
CA ALA A 86 -10.96 -1.20 6.48
C ALA A 86 -11.78 -2.31 7.15
N PHE A 87 -11.62 -3.56 6.73
CA PHE A 87 -12.49 -4.66 7.14
C PHE A 87 -11.79 -5.74 7.98
N GLN A 88 -10.48 -5.66 8.23
CA GLN A 88 -9.77 -6.66 9.04
C GLN A 88 -9.70 -6.25 10.52
N PRO A 89 -10.52 -6.84 11.42
CA PRO A 89 -10.47 -6.57 12.86
C PRO A 89 -9.22 -7.14 13.54
N ASN A 90 -8.64 -8.21 12.99
CA ASN A 90 -7.50 -8.87 13.60
C ASN A 90 -6.18 -8.23 13.15
N TRP A 91 -5.55 -7.47 14.07
CA TRP A 91 -4.23 -6.88 13.85
C TRP A 91 -3.17 -7.91 13.43
N LEU A 92 -3.19 -9.12 13.98
CA LEU A 92 -2.18 -10.13 13.66
C LEU A 92 -2.23 -10.56 12.19
N ARG A 93 -3.43 -10.59 11.61
CA ARG A 93 -3.58 -10.83 10.16
C ARG A 93 -3.17 -9.62 9.33
N LEU A 94 -3.37 -8.40 9.86
CA LEU A 94 -3.02 -7.16 9.20
C LEU A 94 -1.52 -6.83 9.27
N ARG A 95 -0.81 -7.33 10.29
CA ARG A 95 0.60 -6.98 10.59
C ARG A 95 1.54 -7.29 9.42
N TRP A 96 1.23 -8.32 8.63
CA TRP A 96 2.01 -8.69 7.46
C TRP A 96 1.99 -7.57 6.43
N LEU A 97 0.82 -6.99 6.18
CA LEU A 97 0.65 -5.85 5.27
C LEU A 97 1.32 -4.58 5.79
N PHE A 98 1.60 -4.50 7.08
CA PHE A 98 2.11 -3.28 7.72
C PHE A 98 3.52 -2.90 7.26
N TRP A 99 4.47 -3.82 7.42
CA TRP A 99 5.90 -3.51 7.27
C TRP A 99 6.29 -3.24 5.82
N GLY A 100 5.74 -4.02 4.88
CA GLY A 100 5.99 -3.74 3.46
C GLY A 100 5.28 -2.48 2.99
N ASN A 101 4.16 -2.08 3.58
CA ASN A 101 3.58 -0.80 3.23
C ASN A 101 4.45 0.37 3.71
N LEU A 102 5.07 0.27 4.90
CA LEU A 102 6.06 1.26 5.34
C LEU A 102 7.25 1.36 4.38
N ALA A 103 7.76 0.22 3.88
CA ALA A 103 8.83 0.21 2.87
C ALA A 103 8.39 0.82 1.54
N PHE A 104 7.16 0.54 1.11
CA PHE A 104 6.53 1.14 -0.07
C PHE A 104 6.43 2.66 0.08
N THR A 105 5.78 3.17 1.13
CA THR A 105 5.61 4.61 1.34
C THR A 105 6.95 5.31 1.57
N GLY A 106 7.89 4.66 2.27
CA GLY A 106 9.23 5.21 2.48
C GLY A 106 10.01 5.35 1.17
N THR A 107 9.89 4.38 0.28
CA THR A 107 10.52 4.44 -1.05
C THR A 107 9.89 5.52 -1.92
N LEU A 108 8.57 5.69 -1.88
CA LEU A 108 7.89 6.79 -2.58
C LEU A 108 8.28 8.16 -2.04
N LEU A 109 8.35 8.34 -0.72
CA LEU A 109 8.82 9.58 -0.12
C LEU A 109 10.27 9.89 -0.50
N LEU A 110 11.14 8.87 -0.50
CA LEU A 110 12.52 9.02 -0.95
C LEU A 110 12.58 9.47 -2.42
N ALA A 111 11.84 8.80 -3.31
CA ALA A 111 11.76 9.17 -4.72
C ALA A 111 11.22 10.60 -4.91
N THR A 112 10.16 10.95 -4.17
CA THR A 112 9.52 12.28 -4.21
C THR A 112 10.48 13.37 -3.77
N TYR A 113 11.25 13.15 -2.70
CA TYR A 113 12.23 14.12 -2.22
C TYR A 113 13.44 14.24 -3.16
N TRP A 114 13.91 13.12 -3.71
CA TRP A 114 15.06 13.10 -4.60
C TRP A 114 14.78 13.83 -5.93
N HIS A 115 13.55 13.75 -6.41
CA HIS A 115 13.12 14.33 -7.68
C HIS A 115 12.12 15.46 -7.47
N ALA A 116 12.23 16.20 -6.37
CA ALA A 116 11.25 17.23 -6.02
C ALA A 116 11.11 18.25 -7.15
N GLU A 117 12.17 18.58 -7.88
CA GLU A 117 12.17 19.49 -9.02
C GLU A 117 11.29 19.06 -10.21
N GLU A 118 10.97 17.77 -10.33
CA GLU A 118 10.11 17.24 -11.40
C GLU A 118 8.61 17.33 -11.06
N PHE A 119 8.26 17.63 -9.80
CA PHE A 119 6.87 17.72 -9.35
C PHE A 119 6.23 19.08 -9.64
N HIS A 120 4.93 19.06 -9.91
CA HIS A 120 4.13 20.25 -10.16
C HIS A 120 3.72 20.96 -8.87
N TRP A 121 4.61 21.77 -8.30
CA TRP A 121 4.37 22.49 -7.03
C TRP A 121 3.55 23.77 -7.14
N ASP A 122 3.19 24.24 -8.33
CA ASP A 122 2.37 25.45 -8.48
C ASP A 122 0.89 25.12 -8.23
N PRO A 123 0.31 25.52 -7.07
CA PRO A 123 -1.06 25.18 -6.72
C PRO A 123 -2.09 25.87 -7.63
N SER A 124 -1.70 26.91 -8.39
CA SER A 124 -2.57 27.56 -9.37
C SER A 124 -2.79 26.69 -10.62
N LYS A 125 -1.88 25.76 -10.90
CA LYS A 125 -1.97 24.80 -12.02
C LYS A 125 -2.55 23.47 -11.57
N THR A 126 -2.04 22.92 -10.46
CA THR A 126 -2.53 21.66 -9.91
C THR A 126 -2.26 21.55 -8.42
N ILE A 127 -3.18 20.90 -7.71
CA ILE A 127 -3.02 20.58 -6.28
C ILE A 127 -2.41 19.19 -6.05
N TRP A 128 -2.28 18.37 -7.10
CA TRP A 128 -2.05 16.94 -6.95
C TRP A 128 -0.66 16.58 -6.42
N ALA A 129 0.37 17.41 -6.64
CA ALA A 129 1.67 17.20 -6.00
C ALA A 129 1.61 17.34 -4.47
N HIS A 130 0.83 18.30 -3.98
CA HIS A 130 0.61 18.50 -2.53
C HIS A 130 -0.24 17.37 -1.96
N VAL A 131 -1.30 16.97 -2.65
CA VAL A 131 -2.13 15.83 -2.26
C VAL A 131 -1.30 14.55 -2.20
N TRP A 132 -0.47 14.29 -3.20
CA TRP A 132 0.49 13.19 -3.23
C TRP A 132 1.38 13.21 -1.98
N LEU A 133 2.07 14.32 -1.72
CA LEU A 133 2.96 14.44 -0.56
C LEU A 133 2.23 14.21 0.76
N ILE A 134 1.05 14.82 0.93
CA ILE A 134 0.22 14.66 2.13
C ILE A 134 -0.15 13.18 2.32
N LEU A 135 -0.62 12.50 1.27
CA LEU A 135 -0.99 11.09 1.35
C LEU A 135 0.20 10.22 1.79
N TYR A 136 1.37 10.40 1.16
CA TYR A 136 2.53 9.56 1.44
C TYR A 136 3.25 9.89 2.76
N VAL A 137 3.05 11.08 3.34
CA VAL A 137 3.48 11.39 4.71
C VAL A 137 2.45 10.91 5.74
N TYR A 138 1.17 11.16 5.50
CA TYR A 138 0.09 10.86 6.45
C TYR A 138 -0.12 9.35 6.63
N GLU A 139 0.04 8.58 5.56
CA GLU A 139 -0.16 7.14 5.57
C GLU A 139 0.76 6.38 6.53
N PRO A 140 2.10 6.47 6.46
CA PRO A 140 2.98 5.78 7.40
C PRO A 140 2.77 6.24 8.85
N VAL A 141 2.45 7.52 9.07
CA VAL A 141 2.16 8.06 10.41
C VAL A 141 0.89 7.43 10.99
N THR A 142 -0.18 7.38 10.21
CA THR A 142 -1.45 6.77 10.62
C THR A 142 -1.27 5.29 10.91
N MET A 143 -0.50 4.60 10.08
CA MET A 143 -0.17 3.21 10.27
C MET A 143 0.57 2.99 11.60
N LEU A 144 1.65 3.73 11.87
CA LEU A 144 2.38 3.62 13.14
C LEU A 144 1.50 3.90 14.36
N TYR A 145 0.59 4.87 14.26
CA TYR A 145 -0.41 5.15 15.30
C TYR A 145 -1.38 3.99 15.51
N MET A 146 -1.70 3.22 14.47
CA MET A 146 -2.65 2.12 14.54
C MET A 146 -2.12 0.84 15.18
N ILE A 147 -0.80 0.72 15.40
CA ILE A 147 -0.21 -0.44 16.09
C ILE A 147 -0.78 -0.55 17.52
N PRO A 148 -1.43 -1.67 17.89
CA PRO A 148 -1.94 -1.85 19.24
C PRO A 148 -0.82 -1.79 20.28
N ARG A 149 -1.06 -1.06 21.38
CA ARG A 149 -0.11 -1.01 22.51
C ARG A 149 0.06 -2.39 23.13
N GLY A 150 1.29 -2.77 23.46
CA GLY A 150 1.59 -4.07 24.04
C GLY A 150 1.48 -5.25 23.06
N VAL A 151 1.33 -5.01 21.75
CA VAL A 151 1.26 -6.10 20.77
C VAL A 151 2.50 -7.00 20.79
N ARG A 152 3.67 -6.43 21.09
CA ARG A 152 4.93 -7.19 21.21
C ARG A 152 4.97 -8.17 22.38
N SER A 153 4.07 -8.02 23.37
CA SER A 153 3.93 -8.94 24.50
C SER A 153 2.87 -10.02 24.27
N ILE A 154 2.14 -9.96 23.16
CA ILE A 154 1.19 -11.00 22.77
C ILE A 154 2.00 -12.11 22.09
N PRO A 155 2.01 -13.35 22.61
CA PRO A 155 2.61 -14.46 21.91
C PRO A 155 1.97 -14.63 20.55
N ALA A 156 2.78 -14.88 19.53
CA ALA A 156 2.28 -15.23 18.22
C ALA A 156 1.32 -16.44 18.30
N PRO A 157 0.16 -16.39 17.65
CA PRO A 157 -0.67 -17.57 17.47
C PRO A 157 0.11 -18.61 16.67
N THR A 158 0.16 -19.86 17.15
CA THR A 158 0.83 -20.96 16.47
C THR A 158 -0.17 -22.05 16.13
N THR A 159 -1.10 -21.72 15.23
CA THR A 159 -2.24 -22.59 14.88
C THR A 159 -2.33 -22.92 13.40
N GLY A 160 -1.61 -22.20 12.54
CA GLY A 160 -1.62 -22.36 11.09
C GLY A 160 -0.68 -23.46 10.59
N GLY A 161 0.21 -23.94 11.47
CA GLY A 161 1.20 -24.97 11.17
C GLY A 161 2.51 -24.37 10.64
N PRO A 162 3.60 -25.15 10.71
CA PRO A 162 4.91 -24.68 10.28
C PRO A 162 4.93 -24.40 8.78
N ILE A 163 5.68 -23.37 8.41
CA ILE A 163 5.95 -23.10 6.99
C ILE A 163 6.79 -24.24 6.42
N LEU A 164 6.25 -24.91 5.39
CA LEU A 164 6.95 -25.99 4.69
C LEU A 164 8.32 -25.50 4.19
N GLY A 165 9.37 -26.29 4.42
CA GLY A 165 10.74 -25.88 4.11
C GLY A 165 10.95 -25.46 2.65
N LEU A 166 10.35 -26.18 1.70
CA LEU A 166 10.41 -25.82 0.28
C LEU A 166 9.72 -24.47 0.00
N PHE A 167 8.58 -24.23 0.64
CA PHE A 167 7.86 -22.97 0.49
C PHE A 167 8.63 -21.80 1.13
N ARG A 168 9.28 -22.02 2.28
CA ARG A 168 10.20 -21.04 2.88
C ARG A 168 11.33 -20.66 1.93
N VAL A 169 11.97 -21.64 1.28
CA VAL A 169 13.01 -21.37 0.27
C VAL A 169 12.45 -20.54 -0.90
N PHE A 170 11.24 -20.86 -1.38
CA PHE A 170 10.56 -20.07 -2.40
C PHE A 170 10.34 -18.62 -1.96
N LEU A 171 9.84 -18.39 -0.74
CA LEU A 171 9.63 -17.03 -0.20
C LEU A 171 10.96 -16.25 -0.09
N ILE A 172 12.03 -16.90 0.37
CA ILE A 172 13.36 -16.27 0.45
C ILE A 172 13.87 -15.91 -0.95
N ALA A 173 13.76 -16.82 -1.92
CA ALA A 173 14.15 -16.57 -3.30
C ALA A 173 13.35 -15.42 -3.93
N LEU A 174 12.03 -15.40 -3.70
CA LEU A 174 11.15 -14.33 -4.17
C LEU A 174 11.48 -12.98 -3.51
N THR A 175 11.77 -12.97 -2.21
CA THR A 175 12.24 -11.78 -1.49
C THR A 175 13.51 -11.24 -2.12
N GLY A 176 14.50 -12.10 -2.38
CA GLY A 176 15.74 -11.73 -3.04
C GLY A 176 15.49 -11.13 -4.43
N LEU A 177 14.67 -11.79 -5.26
CA LEU A 177 14.32 -11.30 -6.59
C LEU A 177 13.67 -9.91 -6.54
N LEU A 178 12.66 -9.72 -5.69
CA LEU A 178 11.94 -8.44 -5.56
C LEU A 178 12.87 -7.35 -5.05
N LEU A 179 13.67 -7.64 -4.02
CA LEU A 179 14.62 -6.70 -3.44
C LEU A 179 15.68 -6.28 -4.45
N THR A 180 16.26 -7.23 -5.20
CA THR A 180 17.23 -6.92 -6.25
C THR A 180 16.64 -6.03 -7.33
N ASN A 181 15.39 -6.27 -7.76
CA ASN A 181 14.71 -5.40 -8.74
C ASN A 181 14.48 -3.99 -8.18
N GLY A 182 13.93 -3.88 -6.97
CA GLY A 182 13.70 -2.59 -6.31
C GLY A 182 14.99 -1.79 -6.12
N LEU A 183 16.05 -2.42 -5.62
CA LEU A 183 17.36 -1.77 -5.46
C LEU A 183 17.99 -1.37 -6.78
N THR A 184 17.85 -2.18 -7.83
CA THR A 184 18.36 -1.83 -9.17
C THR A 184 17.68 -0.57 -9.69
N LEU A 185 16.35 -0.48 -9.54
CA LEU A 185 15.57 0.69 -9.92
C LEU A 185 15.92 1.95 -9.11
N ILE A 186 16.26 1.80 -7.82
CA ILE A 186 16.66 2.92 -6.96
C ILE A 186 18.07 3.42 -7.27
N ILE A 187 19.03 2.50 -7.34
CA ILE A 187 20.47 2.81 -7.38
C ILE A 187 20.92 3.12 -8.81
N ASN A 188 20.44 2.37 -9.80
CA ASN A 188 20.88 2.51 -11.19
C ASN A 188 19.69 2.46 -12.18
N PRO A 189 18.84 3.51 -12.21
CA PRO A 189 17.74 3.62 -13.17
C PRO A 189 18.19 3.50 -14.63
N ALA A 190 19.37 4.04 -14.97
CA ALA A 190 19.91 3.98 -16.34
C ALA A 190 20.16 2.54 -16.79
N PHE A 191 20.74 1.71 -15.92
CA PHE A 191 20.89 0.28 -16.18
C PHE A 191 19.53 -0.41 -16.29
N ALA A 192 18.59 -0.12 -15.39
CA ALA A 192 17.24 -0.70 -15.44
C ALA A 192 16.54 -0.37 -16.76
N ASN A 193 16.62 0.88 -17.23
CA ASN A 193 16.00 1.35 -18.48
C ASN A 193 16.44 0.53 -19.71
N THR A 194 17.70 0.06 -19.77
CA THR A 194 18.18 -0.77 -20.91
C THR A 194 17.51 -2.15 -21.01
N ARG A 195 16.84 -2.59 -19.94
CA ARG A 195 16.19 -3.92 -19.82
C ARG A 195 14.70 -3.81 -19.55
N TRP A 196 14.21 -2.60 -19.33
CA TRP A 196 12.81 -2.37 -19.01
C TRP A 196 11.98 -2.47 -20.30
N PRO A 197 10.74 -2.97 -20.24
CA PRO A 197 9.95 -3.17 -21.46
C PRO A 197 9.49 -1.85 -22.13
N TRP A 198 9.69 -0.72 -21.47
CA TRP A 198 9.39 0.62 -21.96
C TRP A 198 10.41 1.63 -21.43
N GLU A 199 10.43 2.83 -22.02
CA GLU A 199 11.29 3.92 -21.57
C GLU A 199 11.03 4.26 -20.11
N LEU A 200 12.09 4.23 -19.31
CA LEU A 200 12.03 4.40 -17.88
C LEU A 200 12.95 5.54 -17.45
N ASN A 201 12.34 6.70 -17.19
CA ASN A 201 13.07 7.84 -16.63
C ASN A 201 13.43 7.58 -15.15
N PRO A 202 14.39 8.34 -14.58
CA PRO A 202 14.87 8.11 -13.21
C PRO A 202 13.80 8.26 -12.12
N LEU A 203 12.88 9.21 -12.25
CA LEU A 203 11.79 9.42 -11.30
C LEU A 203 10.83 8.22 -11.30
N ASP A 204 10.29 7.87 -12.47
CA ASP A 204 9.36 6.74 -12.62
C ASP A 204 10.00 5.42 -12.22
N ALA A 205 11.30 5.20 -12.49
CA ALA A 205 12.02 4.03 -11.98
C ALA A 205 11.93 3.92 -10.46
N ARG A 206 12.20 5.02 -9.75
CA ARG A 206 12.21 5.07 -8.27
C ARG A 206 10.81 5.01 -7.68
N ILE A 207 9.81 5.56 -8.37
CA ILE A 207 8.40 5.40 -8.01
C ILE A 207 7.99 3.93 -8.16
N ILE A 208 8.30 3.30 -9.30
CA ILE A 208 8.03 1.89 -9.58
C ILE A 208 8.76 0.96 -8.59
N ALA A 209 9.96 1.34 -8.15
CA ALA A 209 10.72 0.59 -7.16
C ALA A 209 9.94 0.38 -5.85
N ALA A 210 9.05 1.31 -5.48
CA ALA A 210 8.31 1.22 -4.23
C ALA A 210 7.47 -0.06 -4.11
N TRP A 211 6.84 -0.52 -5.21
CA TRP A 211 6.09 -1.78 -5.20
C TRP A 211 7.02 -2.96 -4.94
N PHE A 212 8.17 -3.02 -5.60
CA PHE A 212 9.17 -4.07 -5.37
C PHE A 212 9.69 -4.07 -3.94
N MET A 213 10.01 -2.89 -3.39
CA MET A 213 10.50 -2.75 -2.01
C MET A 213 9.42 -3.17 -1.00
N GLY A 214 8.17 -2.77 -1.21
CA GLY A 214 7.06 -3.15 -0.34
C GLY A 214 6.78 -4.64 -0.37
N TRP A 215 6.72 -5.24 -1.56
CA TRP A 215 6.50 -6.68 -1.72
C TRP A 215 7.67 -7.50 -1.19
N ALA A 216 8.92 -7.06 -1.38
CA ALA A 216 10.09 -7.72 -0.81
C ALA A 216 10.00 -7.80 0.70
N VAL A 217 9.62 -6.70 1.38
CA VAL A 217 9.48 -6.71 2.84
C VAL A 217 8.29 -7.57 3.28
N TRP A 218 7.16 -7.56 2.58
CA TRP A 218 6.04 -8.46 2.90
C TRP A 218 6.41 -9.93 2.81
N VAL A 219 6.91 -10.35 1.66
CA VAL A 219 7.32 -11.74 1.42
C VAL A 219 8.44 -12.12 2.39
N GLY A 220 9.38 -11.22 2.64
CA GLY A 220 10.46 -11.40 3.59
C GLY A 220 9.95 -11.64 5.00
N THR A 221 9.03 -10.81 5.50
CA THR A 221 8.44 -11.02 6.83
C THR A 221 7.76 -12.38 6.95
N MET A 222 7.04 -12.83 5.92
CA MET A 222 6.41 -14.15 5.91
C MET A 222 7.45 -15.29 5.85
N ALA A 223 8.55 -15.10 5.12
CA ALA A 223 9.60 -16.11 4.98
C ALA A 223 10.29 -16.46 6.31
N PHE A 224 10.40 -15.46 7.19
CA PHE A 224 11.02 -15.58 8.51
C PHE A 224 10.01 -15.82 9.64
N ALA A 225 8.75 -16.07 9.30
CA ALA A 225 7.76 -16.53 10.27
C ALA A 225 7.96 -18.02 10.58
N ASP A 226 7.66 -18.41 11.81
CA ASP A 226 7.69 -19.78 12.28
C ASP A 226 6.38 -20.52 11.97
N ASP A 227 5.25 -19.81 12.01
CA ASP A 227 3.90 -20.32 11.75
C ASP A 227 3.12 -19.36 10.84
N TRP A 228 2.14 -19.88 10.10
CA TRP A 228 1.28 -19.07 9.23
C TRP A 228 0.34 -18.12 9.97
N ASP A 229 -0.07 -18.48 11.18
CA ASP A 229 -0.95 -17.67 12.03
C ASP A 229 -0.17 -16.76 13.00
N GLU A 230 1.16 -16.78 12.94
CA GLU A 230 2.02 -15.91 13.73
C GLU A 230 1.59 -14.45 13.58
#